data_AF-A0A645IK56-F1
#
_entry.id   AF-A0A645IK56-F1
#
_cell.length_a   1.000
_cell.length_b   1.000
_cell.length_c   1.000
_cell.angle_alpha   90.00
_cell.angle_beta   90.00
_cell.angle_gamma   90.00
#
_symmetry.space_group_name_H-M   'P 1'
#
loop_
_entity.id
_entity.type
_entity.pdbx_description
1 polymer ?
#
loop_
_entity_poly.entity_id
_entity_poly.type
_entity_poly.pdbx_seq_one_letter_code
_entity_poly.pdbx_strand_id
1 'polypeptide(L)'
;MDTRYEPGTVKVVAYDNNGKAVAEKEVRTAGKPYRVVMQADRNVINADGEDISFVNVKLVDKAGNFCPVEDREISFTVKGAGVFKAVANGNAASLESFQLPRMKLFSGQLTALVQAGEEPGTIVLEAKAKGVQSGRIEILVK
;
A
#
# COMPACT_ATOMS: atom_id res chain seq x y z
N MET A 1 21.42 23.85 -3.11
CA MET A 1 20.49 24.69 -2.33
C MET A 1 20.04 23.81 -1.21
N ASP A 2 20.51 24.08 0.01
CA ASP A 2 20.32 23.17 1.14
C ASP A 2 19.29 23.78 2.08
N THR A 3 18.44 22.93 2.65
CA THR A 3 17.36 23.35 3.55
C THR A 3 17.60 22.75 4.93
N ARG A 4 17.47 23.56 5.98
CA ARG A 4 17.50 23.08 7.37
C ARG A 4 16.19 22.34 7.67
N TYR A 5 16.29 21.16 8.27
CA TYR A 5 15.10 20.39 8.63
C TYR A 5 14.27 21.10 9.70
N GLU A 6 12.99 21.31 9.39
CA GLU A 6 11.95 21.71 10.33
C GLU A 6 10.68 20.88 10.02
N PRO A 7 9.97 20.37 11.05
CA PRO A 7 8.76 19.60 10.81
C PRO A 7 7.69 20.48 10.17
N GLY A 8 7.04 19.98 9.11
CA GLY A 8 6.06 20.77 8.37
C GLY A 8 5.73 20.18 7.01
N THR A 9 5.53 21.06 6.04
CA THR A 9 5.21 20.70 4.65
C THR A 9 6.31 21.22 3.73
N VAL A 10 6.84 20.34 2.90
CA VAL A 10 7.68 20.74 1.75
C VAL A 10 6.81 20.62 0.50
N LYS A 11 6.63 21.74 -0.21
CA LYS A 11 5.84 21.82 -1.44
C LYS A 11 6.72 22.23 -2.61
N VAL A 12 6.63 21.48 -3.70
CA VAL A 12 7.24 21.79 -4.99
C VAL A 12 6.14 22.20 -5.96
N VAL A 13 6.34 23.30 -6.68
CA VAL A 13 5.45 23.76 -7.75
C VAL A 13 6.27 23.90 -9.03
N ALA A 14 5.84 23.22 -10.09
CA ALA A 14 6.44 23.32 -11.41
C ALA A 14 5.67 24.37 -12.23
N TYR A 15 6.40 25.21 -12.94
CA TYR A 15 5.87 26.28 -13.79
C TYR A 15 6.25 26.04 -15.25
N ASP A 16 5.37 26.41 -16.18
CA ASP A 16 5.69 26.45 -17.61
C ASP A 16 6.47 27.73 -17.99
N ASN A 17 6.81 27.86 -19.28
CA ASN A 17 7.55 29.00 -19.81
C ASN A 17 6.80 30.34 -19.68
N ASN A 18 5.48 30.30 -19.47
CA ASN A 18 4.65 31.49 -19.25
C ASN A 18 4.50 31.82 -17.75
N GLY A 19 5.18 31.09 -16.87
CA GLY A 19 5.07 31.26 -15.42
C GLY A 19 3.77 30.70 -14.82
N LYS A 20 3.03 29.86 -15.56
CA LYS A 20 1.82 29.21 -15.06
C LYS A 20 2.16 27.93 -14.32
N ALA A 21 1.61 27.74 -13.12
CA ALA A 21 1.75 26.48 -12.38
C ALA A 21 1.08 25.33 -13.14
N VAL A 22 1.84 24.26 -13.38
CA VAL A 22 1.39 23.08 -14.16
C VAL A 22 1.39 21.79 -13.36
N ALA A 23 2.14 21.73 -12.26
CA ALA A 23 2.11 20.60 -11.34
C ALA A 23 2.52 21.05 -9.94
N GLU A 24 1.99 20.37 -8.93
CA GLU A 24 2.44 20.52 -7.56
C GLU A 24 2.58 19.17 -6.87
N LYS A 25 3.50 19.09 -5.91
CA LYS A 25 3.63 17.95 -5.03
C LYS A 25 4.00 18.44 -3.64
N GLU A 26 3.37 17.86 -2.64
CA GLU A 26 3.70 18.12 -1.24
C GLU A 26 4.08 16.83 -0.53
N VAL A 27 4.98 16.96 0.45
CA VAL A 27 5.24 15.95 1.46
C VAL A 27 5.16 16.62 2.83
N ARG A 28 4.63 15.88 3.80
CA ARG A 28 4.40 16.36 5.16
C ARG A 28 5.14 15.48 6.14
N THR A 29 5.72 16.07 7.18
CA THR A 29 6.28 15.31 8.29
C THR A 29 5.19 14.45 8.91
N ALA A 30 5.35 13.13 8.83
CA ALA A 30 4.37 12.20 9.36
C ALA A 30 4.37 12.19 10.89
N GLY A 31 3.18 12.15 11.47
CA GLY A 31 2.98 11.88 12.89
C GLY A 31 3.09 10.38 13.20
N LYS A 32 2.54 10.00 14.35
CA LYS A 32 2.50 8.58 14.76
C LYS A 32 1.62 7.77 13.80
N PRO A 33 2.06 6.58 13.36
CA PRO A 33 1.27 5.69 12.53
C PRO A 33 -0.08 5.37 13.18
N TYR A 34 -1.12 5.35 12.37
CA TYR A 34 -2.49 5.28 12.85
C TYR A 34 -3.30 4.17 12.17
N ARG A 35 -3.17 4.01 10.85
CA ARG A 35 -3.96 3.03 10.08
C ARG A 35 -3.24 2.53 8.84
N VAL A 36 -3.64 1.35 8.40
CA VAL A 36 -3.27 0.79 7.10
C VAL A 36 -4.16 1.37 6.01
N VAL A 37 -3.55 1.76 4.89
CA VAL A 37 -4.23 2.14 3.65
C VAL A 37 -3.86 1.12 2.57
N MET A 38 -4.86 0.69 1.81
CA MET A 38 -4.73 -0.30 0.75
C MET A 38 -5.22 0.29 -0.57
N GLN A 39 -4.46 0.07 -1.64
CA GLN A 39 -4.80 0.53 -2.99
C GLN A 39 -4.45 -0.57 -3.98
N ALA A 40 -5.46 -1.12 -4.64
CA ALA A 40 -5.25 -2.04 -5.75
C ALA A 40 -4.90 -1.27 -7.03
N ASP A 41 -4.08 -1.88 -7.88
CA ASP A 41 -3.88 -1.46 -9.27
C ASP A 41 -5.17 -1.67 -10.07
N ARG A 42 -5.85 -2.80 -9.85
CA ARG A 42 -7.12 -3.18 -10.46
C ARG A 42 -8.08 -3.71 -9.40
N ASN A 43 -9.25 -3.09 -9.30
CA ASN A 43 -10.33 -3.53 -8.42
C ASN A 43 -11.28 -4.56 -9.07
N VAL A 44 -11.01 -4.92 -10.34
CA VAL A 44 -11.76 -5.94 -11.10
C VAL A 44 -10.75 -6.79 -11.86
N ILE A 45 -10.83 -8.11 -11.68
CA ILE A 45 -9.98 -9.13 -12.32
C ILE A 45 -10.86 -10.26 -12.86
N ASN A 46 -10.32 -11.08 -13.78
CA ASN A 46 -11.08 -12.17 -14.39
C ASN A 46 -11.13 -13.43 -13.51
N ALA A 47 -12.22 -14.18 -13.58
CA ALA A 47 -12.43 -15.47 -12.95
C ALA A 47 -11.75 -16.61 -13.74
N ASP A 48 -10.48 -16.46 -14.10
CA ASP A 48 -9.72 -17.43 -14.90
C ASP A 48 -8.78 -18.31 -14.05
N GLY A 49 -8.80 -18.16 -12.73
CA GLY A 49 -7.91 -18.87 -11.82
C GLY A 49 -6.45 -18.41 -11.87
N GLU A 50 -6.11 -17.40 -12.68
CA GLU A 50 -4.73 -16.96 -12.91
C GLU A 50 -4.52 -15.45 -12.74
N ASP A 51 -5.56 -14.63 -12.94
CA ASP A 51 -5.49 -13.17 -12.89
C ASP A 51 -5.17 -12.68 -11.47
N ILE A 52 -4.30 -11.68 -11.37
CA ILE A 52 -3.73 -11.18 -10.11
C ILE A 52 -3.96 -9.67 -9.97
N SER A 53 -4.49 -9.25 -8.84
CA SER A 53 -4.51 -7.85 -8.42
C SER A 53 -3.34 -7.55 -7.48
N PHE A 54 -2.63 -6.45 -7.74
CA PHE A 54 -1.52 -5.95 -6.94
C PHE A 54 -2.01 -4.86 -6.01
N VAL A 55 -1.95 -5.12 -4.71
CA VAL A 55 -2.46 -4.22 -3.67
C VAL A 55 -1.28 -3.58 -2.94
N ASN A 56 -1.04 -2.29 -3.17
CA ASN A 56 -0.11 -1.51 -2.38
C ASN A 56 -0.70 -1.30 -0.97
N VAL A 57 0.09 -1.60 0.05
CA VAL A 57 -0.27 -1.52 1.46
C VAL A 57 0.71 -0.58 2.13
N LYS A 58 0.20 0.49 2.75
CA LYS A 58 1.02 1.52 3.37
C LYS A 58 0.48 1.95 4.73
N LEU A 59 1.36 2.43 5.60
CA LEU A 59 0.95 3.07 6.84
C LEU A 59 0.84 4.58 6.68
N VAL A 60 -0.21 5.12 7.28
CA VAL A 60 -0.42 6.55 7.39
C VAL A 60 -0.69 6.94 8.83
N ASP A 61 -0.36 8.18 9.17
CA ASP A 61 -0.73 8.80 10.44
C ASP A 61 -2.23 9.16 10.49
N LYS A 62 -2.65 9.78 11.60
CA LYS A 62 -4.05 10.18 11.80
C LYS A 62 -4.54 11.21 10.78
N ALA A 63 -3.64 12.02 10.22
CA ALA A 63 -3.94 13.01 9.19
C ALA A 63 -3.83 12.44 7.77
N GLY A 64 -3.46 11.17 7.61
CA GLY A 64 -3.28 10.51 6.32
C GLY A 64 -1.90 10.71 5.69
N ASN A 65 -0.93 11.28 6.41
CA ASN A 65 0.43 11.41 5.90
C ASN A 65 1.10 10.04 5.92
N PHE A 66 1.76 9.67 4.82
CA PHE A 66 2.54 8.43 4.71
C PHE A 66 3.65 8.40 5.74
N CYS A 67 3.83 7.27 6.45
CA CYS A 67 4.87 7.08 7.46
C CYS A 67 6.11 6.39 6.83
N PRO A 68 7.14 7.11 6.35
CA PRO A 68 8.16 6.54 5.46
C PRO A 68 9.24 5.72 6.16
N VAL A 69 9.25 5.67 7.50
CA VAL A 69 10.26 4.96 8.30
C VAL A 69 9.73 3.69 8.97
N GLU A 70 8.48 3.30 8.66
CA GLU A 70 7.84 2.15 9.28
C GLU A 70 8.31 0.82 8.67
N ASP A 71 8.60 -0.14 9.55
CA ASP A 71 9.09 -1.48 9.22
C ASP A 71 8.30 -2.62 9.90
N ARG A 72 7.17 -2.29 10.54
CA ARG A 72 6.37 -3.28 11.29
C ARG A 72 5.82 -4.38 10.37
N GLU A 73 5.58 -5.55 10.95
CA GLU A 73 4.93 -6.67 10.26
C GLU A 73 3.46 -6.35 9.95
N ILE A 74 3.06 -6.59 8.70
CA ILE A 74 1.65 -6.67 8.29
C ILE A 74 1.29 -8.15 8.13
N SER A 75 0.13 -8.55 8.65
CA SER A 75 -0.47 -9.87 8.41
C SER A 75 -1.72 -9.73 7.55
N PHE A 76 -1.92 -10.69 6.64
CA PHE A 76 -2.99 -10.68 5.66
C PHE A 76 -4.02 -11.77 5.90
N THR A 77 -5.27 -11.50 5.53
CA THR A 77 -6.32 -12.52 5.42
C THR A 77 -7.07 -12.28 4.13
N VAL A 78 -7.27 -13.34 3.36
CA VAL A 78 -8.04 -13.32 2.11
C VAL A 78 -9.25 -14.24 2.29
N LYS A 79 -10.43 -13.77 1.87
CA LYS A 79 -11.68 -14.52 1.87
C LYS A 79 -12.42 -14.31 0.56
N GLY A 80 -13.30 -15.25 0.22
CA GLY A 80 -14.18 -15.15 -0.95
C GLY A 80 -13.58 -15.75 -2.20
N ALA A 81 -13.81 -15.09 -3.35
CA ALA A 81 -13.57 -15.64 -4.69
C ALA A 81 -12.10 -15.65 -5.15
N GLY A 82 -11.17 -15.93 -4.24
CA GLY A 82 -9.74 -15.92 -4.55
C GLY A 82 -8.86 -16.20 -3.35
N VAL A 83 -7.56 -16.14 -3.58
CA VAL A 83 -6.54 -16.58 -2.61
C VAL A 83 -5.43 -15.57 -2.45
N PHE A 84 -4.76 -15.61 -1.29
CA PHE A 84 -3.48 -14.93 -1.12
C PHE A 84 -2.44 -15.62 -2.02
N LYS A 85 -1.76 -14.84 -2.86
CA LYS A 85 -0.74 -15.37 -3.77
C LYS A 85 0.66 -15.12 -3.25
N ALA A 86 0.97 -13.87 -2.94
CA ALA A 86 2.29 -13.49 -2.47
C ALA A 86 2.29 -12.12 -1.80
N VAL A 87 3.41 -11.76 -1.20
CA VAL A 87 3.71 -10.42 -0.68
C VAL A 87 5.17 -10.07 -0.94
N ALA A 88 5.45 -8.81 -1.22
CA ALA A 88 6.82 -8.30 -1.39
C ALA A 88 6.93 -6.85 -0.92
N ASN A 89 7.99 -6.53 -0.18
CA ASN A 89 8.24 -5.17 0.35
C ASN A 89 9.32 -4.39 -0.43
N GLY A 90 10.04 -5.03 -1.35
CA GLY A 90 11.11 -4.39 -2.13
C GLY A 90 12.46 -4.25 -1.40
N ASN A 91 12.60 -4.82 -0.20
CA ASN A 91 13.88 -4.87 0.50
C ASN A 91 14.74 -6.02 -0.04
N ALA A 92 15.79 -5.69 -0.80
CA ALA A 92 16.71 -6.67 -1.38
C ALA A 92 17.50 -7.49 -0.34
N ALA A 93 17.57 -7.02 0.91
CA ALA A 93 18.22 -7.74 2.01
C ALA A 93 17.25 -8.58 2.85
N SER A 94 15.94 -8.55 2.57
CA SER A 94 14.97 -9.36 3.30
C SER A 94 15.06 -10.83 2.90
N LEU A 95 14.97 -11.71 3.90
CA LEU A 95 14.89 -13.16 3.74
C LEU A 95 13.48 -13.69 4.05
N GLU A 96 12.50 -12.80 4.23
CA GLU A 96 11.11 -13.19 4.49
C GLU A 96 10.49 -13.87 3.26
N SER A 97 9.72 -14.93 3.50
CA SER A 97 9.06 -15.67 2.42
C SER A 97 7.98 -14.81 1.75
N PHE A 98 7.99 -14.77 0.43
CA PHE A 98 6.94 -14.12 -0.35
C PHE A 98 5.59 -14.87 -0.26
N GLN A 99 5.59 -16.15 0.12
CA GLN A 99 4.37 -16.99 0.11
C GLN A 99 3.66 -17.05 1.47
N LEU A 100 4.24 -16.51 2.53
CA LEU A 100 3.54 -16.40 3.81
C LEU A 100 2.64 -15.16 3.80
N PRO A 101 1.43 -15.21 4.38
CA PRO A 101 0.50 -14.08 4.43
C PRO A 101 0.91 -13.05 5.49
N ARG A 102 2.20 -12.73 5.55
CA ARG A 102 2.79 -11.70 6.41
C ARG A 102 4.14 -11.27 5.89
N MET A 103 4.48 -10.00 6.08
CA MET A 103 5.81 -9.46 5.81
C MET A 103 5.99 -8.12 6.50
N LYS A 104 7.22 -7.78 6.89
CA LYS A 104 7.57 -6.44 7.35
C LYS A 104 7.44 -5.41 6.25
N LEU A 105 6.97 -4.22 6.60
CA LEU A 105 7.05 -3.07 5.71
C LEU A 105 8.53 -2.74 5.41
N PHE A 106 8.75 -2.11 4.27
CA PHE A 106 10.02 -1.48 3.97
C PHE A 106 9.75 -0.04 3.57
N SER A 107 10.35 0.89 4.30
CA SER A 107 10.10 2.33 4.14
C SER A 107 8.60 2.70 4.16
N GLY A 108 7.82 2.05 5.03
CA GLY A 108 6.40 2.35 5.26
C GLY A 108 5.39 1.61 4.39
N GLN A 109 5.83 0.81 3.42
CA GLN A 109 4.92 0.11 2.49
C GLN A 109 5.41 -1.28 2.07
N LEU A 110 4.50 -2.03 1.45
CA LEU A 110 4.75 -3.27 0.73
C LEU A 110 3.62 -3.50 -0.30
N THR A 111 3.73 -4.53 -1.13
CA THR A 111 2.69 -4.94 -2.07
C THR A 111 2.24 -6.38 -1.78
N ALA A 112 0.92 -6.57 -1.60
CA ALA A 112 0.28 -7.88 -1.50
C ALA A 112 -0.35 -8.26 -2.84
N LEU A 113 -0.27 -9.53 -3.21
CA LEU A 113 -0.83 -10.08 -4.44
C LEU A 113 -1.98 -11.01 -4.08
N VAL A 114 -3.14 -10.79 -4.69
CA VAL A 114 -4.30 -11.68 -4.59
C VAL A 114 -4.64 -12.21 -5.97
N GLN A 115 -4.85 -13.53 -6.04
CA GLN A 115 -5.16 -14.24 -7.28
C GLN A 115 -6.63 -14.61 -7.29
N ALA A 116 -7.27 -14.43 -8.44
CA ALA A 116 -8.65 -14.86 -8.68
C ALA A 116 -8.80 -16.37 -8.58
N GLY A 117 -9.98 -16.82 -8.16
CA GLY A 117 -10.44 -18.18 -8.43
C GLY A 117 -11.05 -18.29 -9.84
N GLU A 118 -11.67 -19.44 -10.12
CA GLU A 118 -12.38 -19.71 -11.39
C GLU A 118 -13.87 -19.32 -11.34
N GLU A 119 -14.36 -18.90 -10.17
CA GLU A 119 -15.74 -18.49 -9.97
C GLU A 119 -15.85 -16.97 -9.76
N PRO A 120 -16.79 -16.29 -10.44
CA PRO A 120 -17.09 -14.89 -10.16
C PRO A 120 -17.49 -14.65 -8.70
N GLY A 121 -17.16 -13.48 -8.18
CA GLY A 121 -17.50 -13.10 -6.82
C GLY A 121 -16.63 -11.98 -6.30
N THR A 122 -16.49 -11.88 -4.98
CA THR A 122 -15.70 -10.82 -4.35
C THR A 122 -14.57 -11.44 -3.53
N ILE A 123 -13.36 -10.94 -3.75
CA ILE A 123 -12.23 -11.16 -2.86
C ILE A 123 -12.24 -10.05 -1.81
N VAL A 124 -12.20 -10.43 -0.54
CA VAL A 124 -11.99 -9.52 0.59
C VAL A 124 -10.58 -9.73 1.12
N LEU A 125 -9.74 -8.72 0.97
CA LEU A 125 -8.39 -8.70 1.53
C LEU A 125 -8.36 -7.77 2.76
N GLU A 126 -8.00 -8.33 3.91
CA GLU A 126 -7.73 -7.60 5.15
C GLU A 126 -6.23 -7.56 5.44
N ALA A 127 -5.75 -6.41 5.92
CA ALA A 127 -4.37 -6.20 6.37
C ALA A 127 -4.36 -5.69 7.82
N LYS A 128 -3.63 -6.37 8.70
CA LYS A 128 -3.56 -6.08 10.14
C LYS A 128 -2.13 -5.83 10.56
N ALA A 129 -1.94 -4.90 11.49
CA ALA A 129 -0.65 -4.66 12.14
C ALA A 129 -0.88 -4.19 13.57
N LYS A 130 0.10 -4.47 14.44
CA LYS A 130 0.01 -4.12 15.86
C LYS A 130 -0.07 -2.60 16.04
N GLY A 131 -1.03 -2.15 16.86
CA GLY A 131 -1.14 -0.75 17.30
C GLY A 131 -1.69 0.24 16.28
N VAL A 132 -2.27 -0.22 15.17
CA VAL A 132 -2.90 0.62 14.14
C VAL A 132 -4.23 0.01 13.68
N GLN A 133 -5.10 0.83 13.10
CA GLN A 133 -6.35 0.34 12.50
C GLN A 133 -6.03 -0.51 11.26
N SER A 134 -6.74 -1.63 11.12
CA SER A 134 -6.62 -2.53 9.97
C SER A 134 -7.15 -1.91 8.69
N GLY A 135 -6.57 -2.32 7.56
CA GLY A 135 -7.08 -2.00 6.23
C GLY A 135 -7.94 -3.14 5.69
N ARG A 136 -8.92 -2.80 4.85
CA ARG A 136 -9.72 -3.76 4.08
C ARG A 136 -9.95 -3.20 2.69
N ILE A 137 -9.85 -4.06 1.67
CA ILE A 137 -10.21 -3.74 0.29
C ILE A 137 -10.98 -4.92 -0.32
N GLU A 138 -11.86 -4.60 -1.27
CA GLU A 138 -12.64 -5.57 -2.03
C GLU A 138 -12.23 -5.51 -3.49
N ILE A 139 -12.04 -6.69 -4.09
CA ILE A 139 -11.69 -6.85 -5.50
C ILE A 139 -12.73 -7.77 -6.13
N LEU A 140 -13.35 -7.30 -7.21
CA LEU A 140 -14.36 -8.05 -7.96
C LEU A 140 -13.68 -9.04 -8.90
N VAL A 141 -14.17 -10.28 -8.89
CA VAL A 141 -13.78 -11.35 -9.81
C VAL A 141 -14.96 -11.60 -10.75
N LYS A 142 -14.74 -11.53 -12.05
CA LYS A 142 -15.81 -11.58 -13.07
C LYS A 142 -15.57 -12.59 -14.18
#